data_AF-A0A4D6LM45-F1
#
_entry.id   AF-A0A4D6LM45-F1
#
_cell.length_a   1.000
_cell.length_b   1.000
_cell.length_c   1.000
_cell.angle_alpha   90.00
_cell.angle_beta   90.00
_cell.angle_gamma   90.00
#
_symmetry.space_group_name_H-M   'P 1'
#
loop_
_entity.id
_entity.type
_entity.pdbx_description
1 polymer ?
#
loop_
_entity_poly.entity_id
_entity_poly.type
_entity_poly.pdbx_seq_one_letter_code
_entity_poly.pdbx_strand_id
1 'polypeptide(L)'
;MYVLDSLAHKCPRRKQIDNHIAHNLEHLFSMLMSPPKDKSNFEVITEDLPQQLNLYKCGIMVLKYLQLWDPMKKYDGKSMFAYTCEDLQQFRQDYICEWVLDLQNIYRGVFHTIQ
;
A
#
# COMPACT_ATOMS: atom_id res chain seq x y z
N MET A 1 -7.50 -10.51 -2.99
CA MET A 1 -7.18 -9.08 -2.82
C MET A 1 -6.89 -8.84 -1.35
N TYR A 2 -5.69 -8.35 -1.04
CA TYR A 2 -5.31 -8.02 0.33
C TYR A 2 -5.69 -6.59 0.68
N VAL A 3 -6.26 -6.39 1.87
CA VAL A 3 -6.62 -5.09 2.41
C VAL A 3 -5.56 -4.65 3.41
N LEU A 4 -4.85 -3.57 3.08
CA LEU A 4 -3.81 -2.98 3.92
C LEU A 4 -4.35 -1.70 4.58
N ASP A 5 -5.10 -1.84 5.68
CA ASP A 5 -5.79 -0.72 6.33
C ASP A 5 -5.34 -0.49 7.77
N SER A 6 -4.53 0.55 7.97
CA SER A 6 -4.09 1.02 9.29
C SER A 6 -5.22 1.56 10.19
N LEU A 7 -6.45 1.72 9.68
CA LEU A 7 -7.65 2.21 10.38
C LEU A 7 -8.79 1.20 10.42
N ALA A 8 -8.55 -0.08 10.16
CA ALA A 8 -9.59 -1.10 9.97
C ALA A 8 -10.69 -1.08 11.05
N HIS A 9 -10.33 -0.84 12.32
CA HIS A 9 -11.26 -0.81 13.46
C HIS A 9 -12.15 0.44 13.55
N LYS A 10 -11.84 1.53 12.83
CA LYS A 10 -12.56 2.81 12.96
C LYS A 10 -13.73 2.97 11.98
N CYS A 11 -13.93 2.01 11.06
CA CYS A 11 -14.97 2.11 10.03
C CYS A 11 -15.97 0.94 10.11
N PRO A 12 -17.19 1.16 10.65
CA PRO A 12 -18.21 0.12 10.73
C PRO A 12 -18.64 -0.46 9.37
N ARG A 13 -18.47 0.33 8.29
CA ARG A 13 -18.82 -0.07 6.92
C ARG A 13 -17.64 -0.68 6.15
N ARG A 14 -16.52 -0.97 6.81
CA ARG A 14 -15.27 -1.40 6.16
C ARG A 14 -15.49 -2.59 5.23
N LYS A 15 -16.15 -3.65 5.71
CA LYS A 15 -16.45 -4.85 4.91
C LYS A 15 -17.23 -4.54 3.63
N GLN A 16 -18.17 -3.59 3.67
CA GLN A 16 -18.92 -3.19 2.48
C GLN A 16 -18.03 -2.43 1.50
N ILE A 17 -17.18 -1.54 2.00
CA ILE A 17 -16.23 -0.77 1.19
C ILE A 17 -15.24 -1.72 0.50
N ASP A 18 -14.64 -2.65 1.25
CA ASP A 18 -13.63 -3.57 0.71
C ASP A 18 -14.24 -4.48 -0.37
N ASN A 19 -15.48 -4.95 -0.17
CA ASN A 19 -16.20 -5.72 -1.20
C ASN A 19 -16.47 -4.90 -2.47
N HIS A 20 -16.82 -3.61 -2.34
CA HIS A 20 -17.01 -2.74 -3.51
C HIS A 20 -15.68 -2.47 -4.23
N ILE A 21 -14.59 -2.26 -3.49
CA ILE A 21 -13.25 -2.09 -4.07
C ILE A 21 -12.84 -3.36 -4.83
N ALA A 22 -13.05 -4.54 -4.24
CA ALA A 22 -12.78 -5.82 -4.89
C ALA A 22 -13.54 -5.94 -6.21
N HIS A 23 -14.86 -5.71 -6.18
CA HIS A 23 -15.70 -5.75 -7.37
C HIS A 23 -15.26 -4.77 -8.46
N ASN A 24 -14.92 -3.52 -8.07
CA ASN A 24 -14.46 -2.51 -9.02
C ASN A 24 -13.10 -2.89 -9.64
N LEU A 25 -12.21 -3.50 -8.86
CA LEU A 25 -10.95 -4.01 -9.39
C LEU A 25 -11.19 -5.18 -10.35
N GLU A 26 -12.08 -6.12 -10.03
CA GLU A 26 -12.45 -7.21 -10.96
C GLU A 26 -12.91 -6.65 -12.31
N HIS A 27 -13.75 -5.61 -12.27
CA HIS A 27 -14.23 -4.93 -13.46
C HIS A 27 -13.08 -4.25 -14.23
N LEU A 28 -12.19 -3.55 -13.54
CA LEU A 28 -11.01 -2.94 -14.18
C LEU A 28 -10.12 -4.01 -14.83
N PHE A 29 -9.84 -5.12 -14.15
CA PHE A 29 -9.01 -6.19 -14.68
C PHE A 29 -9.66 -6.88 -15.88
N SER A 30 -10.98 -7.03 -15.92
CA SER A 30 -11.67 -7.60 -17.09
C SER A 30 -11.58 -6.71 -18.32
N MET A 31 -11.50 -5.38 -18.13
CA MET A 31 -11.25 -4.43 -19.23
C MET A 31 -9.81 -4.48 -19.73
N LEU A 32 -8.84 -4.69 -18.83
CA LEU A 32 -7.42 -4.64 -19.15
C LEU A 32 -6.87 -5.96 -19.71
N MET A 33 -7.44 -7.10 -19.31
CA MET A 33 -6.92 -8.43 -19.66
C MET A 33 -7.65 -9.03 -20.87
N SER A 34 -6.89 -9.36 -21.92
CA SER A 34 -7.37 -10.10 -23.09
C SER A 34 -6.64 -11.45 -23.22
N PRO A 35 -7.36 -12.58 -23.46
CA PRO A 35 -8.81 -12.71 -23.50
C PRO A 35 -9.43 -12.57 -22.09
N PRO A 36 -10.73 -12.21 -21.98
CA PRO A 36 -11.39 -12.12 -20.70
C PRO A 36 -11.32 -13.47 -20.00
N LYS A 37 -10.62 -13.53 -18.87
CA LYS A 37 -10.67 -14.69 -17.99
C LYS A 37 -12.09 -14.82 -17.44
N ASP A 38 -12.48 -16.05 -17.11
CA ASP A 38 -13.70 -16.33 -16.34
C ASP A 38 -13.82 -15.37 -15.16
N LYS A 39 -15.08 -15.05 -14.80
CA LYS A 39 -15.45 -14.11 -13.74
C LYS A 39 -14.57 -14.34 -12.51
N SER A 40 -13.53 -13.52 -12.38
CA SER A 40 -12.55 -13.66 -11.32
C SER A 40 -13.18 -13.05 -10.09
N ASN A 41 -13.49 -13.88 -9.10
CA ASN A 41 -13.94 -13.39 -7.79
C ASN A 41 -12.69 -13.18 -6.94
N PHE A 42 -12.35 -11.93 -6.65
CA PHE A 42 -11.32 -11.60 -5.68
C PHE A 42 -11.83 -11.92 -4.28
N GLU A 43 -11.27 -12.96 -3.67
CA GLU A 43 -11.40 -13.15 -2.22
C GLU A 43 -10.78 -11.95 -1.49
N VAL A 44 -11.54 -11.30 -0.62
CA VAL A 44 -11.06 -10.18 0.20
C VAL A 44 -10.39 -10.73 1.45
N ILE A 45 -9.10 -10.47 1.60
CA ILE A 45 -8.28 -10.92 2.72
C ILE A 45 -7.88 -9.69 3.54
N THR A 46 -8.40 -9.58 4.76
CA THR A 46 -8.00 -8.55 5.72
C THR A 46 -6.82 -9.05 6.54
N GLU A 47 -5.69 -8.35 6.47
CA GLU A 47 -4.51 -8.65 7.29
C GLU A 47 -4.60 -7.96 8.65
N ASP A 48 -4.08 -8.63 9.68
CA ASP A 48 -3.85 -8.02 10.98
C ASP A 48 -2.55 -7.21 10.94
N LEU A 49 -2.70 -5.90 10.72
CA LEU A 49 -1.59 -4.96 10.54
C LEU A 49 -1.48 -3.99 11.71
N PRO A 50 -0.26 -3.48 12.00
CA PRO A 50 -0.04 -2.38 12.93
C PRO A 50 -0.98 -1.22 12.67
N GLN A 51 -1.69 -0.76 13.69
CA GLN A 51 -2.65 0.33 13.54
C GLN A 51 -1.96 1.68 13.66
N GLN A 52 -2.42 2.67 12.88
CA GLN A 52 -1.90 4.02 13.05
C GLN A 52 -2.49 4.68 14.31
N LEU A 53 -1.62 5.28 15.12
CA LEU A 53 -2.01 5.94 16.37
C LEU A 53 -2.73 7.27 16.12
N ASN A 54 -2.33 8.02 15.09
CA ASN A 54 -2.93 9.30 14.70
C ASN A 54 -3.44 9.25 13.25
N LEU A 55 -4.25 10.21 12.82
CA LEU A 55 -4.92 10.20 11.50
C LEU A 55 -4.02 10.59 10.31
N TYR A 56 -2.78 11.00 10.56
CA TYR A 56 -1.90 11.59 9.54
C TYR A 56 -0.78 10.66 9.09
N LYS A 57 -0.78 9.39 9.55
CA LYS A 57 0.28 8.42 9.27
C LYS A 57 -0.15 7.35 8.27
N CYS A 58 -1.38 7.37 7.76
CA CYS A 58 -1.88 6.37 6.79
C CYS A 58 -0.94 6.17 5.61
N GLY A 59 -0.49 7.26 4.98
CA GLY A 59 0.38 7.19 3.80
C GLY A 59 1.70 6.48 4.10
N ILE A 60 2.37 6.83 5.20
CA ILE A 60 3.65 6.22 5.56
C ILE A 60 3.49 4.76 6.02
N MET A 61 2.37 4.44 6.67
CA MET A 61 2.04 3.06 7.04
C MET A 61 1.82 2.18 5.81
N VAL A 62 1.10 2.66 4.80
CA VAL A 62 0.92 1.94 3.52
C VAL A 62 2.27 1.69 2.85
N LEU A 63 3.17 2.67 2.82
CA LEU A 63 4.52 2.47 2.29
C LEU A 63 5.31 1.41 3.05
N LYS A 64 5.20 1.37 4.39
CA LYS A 64 5.80 0.30 5.20
C LYS A 64 5.20 -1.07 4.90
N TYR A 65 3.87 -1.15 4.78
CA TYR A 65 3.19 -2.39 4.40
C TYR A 65 3.70 -2.93 3.07
N LEU A 66 3.86 -2.05 2.07
CA LEU A 66 4.39 -2.40 0.76
C LEU A 66 5.87 -2.77 0.80
N GLN A 67 6.69 -2.06 1.58
CA GLN A 67 8.13 -2.35 1.72
C GLN A 67 8.39 -3.76 2.25
N LEU A 68 7.55 -4.22 3.18
CA LEU A 68 7.71 -5.52 3.82
C LEU A 68 6.78 -6.60 3.23
N TRP A 69 6.04 -6.26 2.17
CA TRP A 69 5.06 -7.16 1.57
C TRP A 69 5.74 -8.35 0.90
N ASP A 70 5.59 -9.55 1.48
CA ASP A 70 5.94 -10.82 0.85
C ASP A 70 4.69 -11.71 0.76
N PRO A 71 4.17 -11.98 -0.47
CA PRO A 71 2.99 -12.81 -0.66
C PRO A 71 3.20 -14.30 -0.35
N MET A 72 4.45 -14.79 -0.37
CA MET A 72 4.78 -16.21 -0.10
C MET A 72 5.20 -16.45 1.35
N LYS A 73 5.85 -15.46 1.98
CA LYS A 73 6.30 -15.53 3.37
C LYS A 73 5.75 -14.33 4.11
N LYS A 74 4.45 -14.34 4.41
CA LYS A 74 3.82 -13.37 5.32
C LYS A 74 4.65 -13.25 6.59
N TYR A 75 5.60 -12.31 6.62
CA TYR A 75 6.52 -12.02 7.73
C TYR A 75 7.09 -13.25 8.47
N ASP A 76 7.34 -14.38 7.79
CA ASP A 76 7.76 -15.61 8.47
C ASP A 76 6.80 -16.06 9.61
N GLY A 77 5.50 -15.81 9.43
CA GLY A 77 4.45 -16.06 10.43
C GLY A 77 4.40 -15.03 11.58
N LYS A 78 5.21 -13.97 11.54
CA LYS A 78 5.21 -12.91 12.56
C LYS A 78 4.23 -11.80 12.17
N SER A 79 3.65 -11.11 13.15
CA SER A 79 2.94 -9.86 12.84
C SER A 79 3.96 -8.78 12.49
N MET A 80 3.62 -7.85 11.60
CA MET A 80 4.44 -6.67 11.39
C MET A 80 4.55 -5.91 12.72
N PHE A 81 5.75 -5.42 13.08
CA PHE A 81 5.95 -4.74 14.36
C PHE A 81 5.13 -3.46 14.46
N ALA A 82 4.60 -3.19 15.66
CA ALA A 82 4.05 -1.87 15.95
C ALA A 82 5.16 -0.82 15.85
N TYR A 83 4.85 0.30 15.19
CA TYR A 83 5.80 1.40 15.00
C TYR A 83 5.47 2.57 15.92
N THR A 84 6.51 3.18 16.49
CA THR A 84 6.38 4.44 17.20
C THR A 84 6.19 5.60 16.22
N CYS A 85 5.77 6.76 16.73
CA CYS A 85 5.66 7.97 15.90
C CYS A 85 7.01 8.39 15.33
N GLU A 86 8.06 8.17 16.10
CA GLU A 86 9.46 8.43 15.82
C GLU A 86 9.96 7.50 14.71
N ASP A 87 9.70 6.19 14.80
CA ASP A 87 10.07 5.23 13.74
C ASP A 87 9.47 5.62 12.39
N LEU A 88 8.18 5.98 12.39
CA LEU A 88 7.48 6.40 11.18
C LEU A 88 7.97 7.75 10.65
N GLN A 89 8.41 8.64 11.55
CA GLN A 89 8.95 9.94 11.17
C GLN A 89 10.33 9.79 10.54
N GLN A 90 11.20 8.96 11.12
CA GLN A 90 12.51 8.66 10.57
C GLN A 90 12.37 8.00 9.20
N PHE A 91 11.51 6.97 9.09
CA PHE A 91 11.28 6.31 7.81
C PHE A 91 10.75 7.26 6.73
N ARG A 92 9.87 8.22 7.09
CA ARG A 92 9.41 9.24 6.15
C ARG A 92 10.57 10.11 5.64
N GLN A 93 11.47 10.53 6.53
CA GLN A 93 12.62 11.34 6.15
C GLN A 93 13.56 10.56 5.24
N ASP A 94 13.89 9.32 5.62
CA ASP A 94 14.74 8.44 4.82
C ASP A 94 14.14 8.22 3.43
N TYR A 95 12.86 7.87 3.35
CA TYR A 95 12.17 7.64 2.07
C TYR A 95 12.20 8.87 1.15
N ILE A 96 11.98 10.07 1.70
CA ILE A 96 12.04 11.31 0.92
C ILE A 96 13.47 11.59 0.45
N CYS A 97 14.44 11.46 1.34
CA CYS A 97 15.85 11.66 1.01
C CYS A 97 16.32 10.69 -0.07
N GLU A 98 16.03 9.39 0.08
CA GLU A 98 16.34 8.37 -0.91
C GLU A 98 15.67 8.66 -2.25
N TRP A 99 14.38 9.03 -2.25
CA TRP A 99 13.67 9.36 -3.48
C TRP A 99 14.24 10.59 -4.20
N VAL A 100 14.60 11.64 -3.46
CA VAL A 100 15.24 12.85 -4.03
C VAL A 100 16.62 12.53 -4.59
N LEU A 101 17.37 11.65 -3.93
CA LEU A 101 18.72 11.25 -4.34
C LEU A 101 18.75 10.15 -5.40
N ASP A 102 17.60 9.55 -5.73
CA ASP A 102 17.52 8.54 -6.79
C ASP A 102 17.96 9.14 -8.13
N LEU A 103 18.94 8.50 -8.76
CA LEU A 103 19.52 8.94 -10.02
C LEU A 103 18.44 9.20 -11.09
N GLN A 104 17.40 8.37 -11.17
CA GLN A 104 16.32 8.54 -12.15
C GLN A 104 15.49 9.81 -11.90
N ASN A 105 15.38 10.26 -10.65
CA ASN A 105 14.69 11.50 -10.30
C ASN A 105 15.60 12.73 -10.48
N ILE A 106 16.91 12.58 -10.29
CA ILE A 106 17.89 13.63 -10.58
C ILE A 106 17.90 13.95 -12.09
N TYR A 107 17.88 12.93 -12.96
CA TYR A 107 17.88 13.14 -14.42
C TYR A 107 16.58 13.77 -14.94
N ARG A 108 15.45 13.62 -14.24
CA ARG A 108 14.20 14.32 -14.60
C ARG A 108 14.24 15.82 -14.33
N GLY A 109 15.13 16.28 -13.44
CA GLY A 109 15.38 17.72 -13.22
C GLY A 109 16.16 18.40 -14.36
N VAL A 110 16.79 17.62 -15.26
CA VAL A 110 17.70 18.16 -16.28
C VAL A 110 16.99 18.43 -17.63
N PHE A 111 15.79 17.88 -17.86
CA PHE A 111 15.05 18.08 -19.12
C PHE A 111 14.27 19.40 -19.22
N HIS A 112 14.37 20.31 -18.24
CA HIS A 112 13.88 21.70 -18.38
C HIS A 112 15.00 22.73 -18.63
N THR A 113 16.22 22.28 -18.91
CA THR A 113 17.34 23.20 -19.25
C THR A 113 18.17 22.69 -20.43
N ILE A 114 17.50 22.22 -21.49
CA ILE A 114 18.13 22.14 -22.81
C ILE A 114 17.29 22.98 -23.77
N GLN A 115 18.02 23.92 -24.40
CA GLN A 115 17.65 25.04 -25.26
C GLN A 115 16.64 24.73 -26.37
#